data_AF-A0A928ITI0-F1
#
_entry.id   AF-A0A928ITI0-F1
#
_cell.length_a   1.000
_cell.length_b   1.000
_cell.length_c   1.000
_cell.angle_alpha   90.00
_cell.angle_beta   90.00
_cell.angle_gamma   90.00
#
_symmetry.space_group_name_H-M   'P 1'
#
loop_
_entity.id
_entity.type
_entity.pdbx_description
1 polymer ?
#
loop_
_entity_poly.entity_id
_entity_poly.type
_entity_poly.pdbx_seq_one_letter_code
_entity_poly.pdbx_strand_id
1 'polypeptide(L)'
;MKNKDNKRAKKSRISVFNTLLTKEAFASFTARCRCFFGEEKNKRRLRYILYFLFLAALAVIVSISAVKIKHRIVDHQLANTPSNERLYSAYYNSLSYREQLLYDSITIAAENLKEESEVIGTSYTMNDLMHIISCIRADRADLFYVCFDDLVLYNASHKTKIGMVYIDSKKNIKAMRAEYDETVEDALKLADSSMTQFEKEVALTDYITDNCKYTSLSDDMLESTSYGALVKGQAMCDGYAYAVKELLTAAHIDTMVVFGTANGAEHVWNMVNIDSNYYHIDVTWNDNDADKNKGLYFHGYFNMSDEEIKKDHAFDNSEGVLPKAGLSNNYYKQISCHVTKEEELENTIYHALQKAVKSKKGYIELEYTVSGESSVIAPHFSAALNTLNEEYPDPVLKDAFRIMPANTNTNAVTIQINYNN
;
A
#
# COMPACT_ATOMS: atom_id res chain seq x y z
N MET A 1 -4.98 43.00 15.10
CA MET A 1 -6.22 43.57 14.48
C MET A 1 -7.16 42.55 13.81
N LYS A 2 -6.76 41.29 13.51
CA LYS A 2 -7.63 40.34 12.79
C LYS A 2 -8.75 39.63 13.60
N ASN A 3 -8.85 39.84 14.92
CA ASN A 3 -9.77 39.06 15.78
C ASN A 3 -11.11 39.76 16.10
N LYS A 4 -11.26 41.06 15.78
CA LYS A 4 -12.53 41.80 15.94
C LYS A 4 -13.42 41.72 14.69
N ASP A 5 -12.83 41.65 13.49
CA ASP A 5 -13.59 41.62 12.23
C ASP A 5 -14.29 40.27 11.99
N ASN A 6 -13.70 39.17 12.47
CA ASN A 6 -14.28 37.84 12.29
C ASN A 6 -15.52 37.59 13.21
N LYS A 7 -15.54 38.20 14.41
CA LYS A 7 -16.73 38.21 15.29
C LYS A 7 -17.87 39.09 14.72
N ARG A 8 -17.53 40.16 13.99
CA ARG A 8 -18.50 41.07 13.36
C ARG A 8 -19.16 40.44 12.11
N ALA A 9 -18.38 39.69 11.32
CA ALA A 9 -18.89 38.92 10.18
C ALA A 9 -19.78 37.71 10.59
N LYS A 10 -19.47 37.05 11.72
CA LYS A 10 -20.32 35.97 12.28
C LYS A 10 -21.67 36.49 12.81
N LYS A 11 -21.68 37.66 13.46
CA LYS A 11 -22.93 38.31 13.91
C LYS A 11 -23.79 38.83 12.75
N SER A 12 -23.19 39.34 11.67
CA SER A 12 -23.97 39.82 10.52
C SER A 12 -24.61 38.69 9.71
N ARG A 13 -23.95 37.53 9.56
CA ARG A 13 -24.54 36.37 8.87
C ARG A 13 -25.69 35.71 9.65
N ILE A 14 -25.60 35.66 10.98
CA ILE A 14 -26.72 35.19 11.84
C ILE A 14 -27.88 36.18 11.83
N SER A 15 -27.60 37.49 11.80
CA SER A 15 -28.62 38.52 11.62
C SER A 15 -29.33 38.39 10.29
N VAL A 16 -28.62 38.20 9.17
CA VAL A 16 -29.22 38.03 7.83
C VAL A 16 -30.03 36.74 7.71
N PHE A 17 -29.58 35.65 8.34
CA PHE A 17 -30.33 34.39 8.39
C PHE A 17 -31.61 34.49 9.23
N ASN A 18 -31.58 35.25 10.33
CA ASN A 18 -32.78 35.57 11.10
C ASN A 18 -33.72 36.51 10.35
N THR A 19 -33.21 37.46 9.54
CA THR A 19 -34.03 38.37 8.73
C THR A 19 -34.73 37.67 7.56
N LEU A 20 -34.09 36.66 6.94
CA LEU A 20 -34.71 35.84 5.88
C LEU A 20 -35.84 34.92 6.37
N LEU A 21 -35.96 34.73 7.70
CA LEU A 21 -37.05 34.03 8.38
C LEU A 21 -38.03 34.98 9.08
N THR A 22 -38.09 36.25 8.69
CA THR A 22 -39.07 37.19 9.24
C THR A 22 -40.35 37.30 8.42
N LYS A 23 -41.40 37.79 9.07
CA LYS A 23 -42.80 37.96 8.66
C LYS A 23 -43.06 38.32 7.18
N GLU A 24 -42.11 38.91 6.46
CA GLU A 24 -42.24 39.32 5.06
C GLU A 24 -42.25 38.15 4.05
N ALA A 25 -41.40 37.12 4.25
CA ALA A 25 -41.42 35.93 3.41
C ALA A 25 -42.76 35.17 3.56
N PHE A 26 -43.28 35.14 4.79
CA PHE A 26 -44.58 34.58 5.13
C PHE A 26 -45.75 35.43 4.58
N ALA A 27 -45.63 36.76 4.60
CA ALA A 27 -46.61 37.68 4.03
C ALA A 27 -46.70 37.57 2.50
N SER A 28 -45.56 37.43 1.82
CA SER A 28 -45.48 37.24 0.36
C SER A 28 -46.10 35.91 -0.09
N PHE A 29 -45.82 34.82 0.63
CA PHE A 29 -46.41 33.50 0.35
C PHE A 29 -47.92 33.47 0.64
N THR A 30 -48.36 34.02 1.77
CA THR A 30 -49.79 34.08 2.11
C THR A 30 -50.59 35.02 1.21
N ALA A 31 -49.97 36.09 0.66
CA ALA A 31 -50.58 36.96 -0.33
C ALA A 31 -50.79 36.24 -1.68
N ARG A 32 -49.81 35.46 -2.15
CA ARG A 32 -49.93 34.67 -3.39
C ARG A 32 -50.99 33.56 -3.30
N CYS A 33 -51.20 32.98 -2.12
CA CYS A 33 -52.24 31.97 -1.91
C CYS A 33 -53.66 32.54 -1.75
N ARG A 34 -53.85 33.87 -1.59
CA ARG A 34 -55.19 34.48 -1.45
C ARG A 34 -56.01 34.45 -2.74
N CYS A 35 -55.36 34.43 -3.91
CA CYS A 35 -56.04 34.54 -5.20
C CYS A 35 -56.66 33.24 -5.72
N PHE A 36 -56.44 32.09 -5.06
CA PHE A 36 -56.69 30.79 -5.71
C PHE A 36 -57.89 29.98 -5.20
N PHE A 37 -58.50 30.26 -4.03
CA PHE A 37 -59.56 29.40 -3.50
C PHE A 37 -60.69 30.14 -2.74
N GLY A 38 -61.93 29.83 -3.10
CA GLY A 38 -63.16 30.23 -2.38
C GLY A 38 -63.49 29.29 -1.21
N GLU A 39 -64.26 29.80 -0.25
CA GLU A 39 -64.74 29.18 1.02
C GLU A 39 -63.77 29.07 2.22
N GLU A 40 -64.21 29.61 3.37
CA GLU A 40 -63.40 29.83 4.58
C GLU A 40 -62.95 28.57 5.34
N LYS A 41 -63.70 27.46 5.26
CA LYS A 41 -63.36 26.21 5.98
C LYS A 41 -62.14 25.49 5.40
N ASN A 42 -62.01 25.45 4.08
CA ASN A 42 -60.86 24.85 3.39
C ASN A 42 -59.58 25.68 3.59
N LYS A 43 -59.71 27.01 3.74
CA LYS A 43 -58.57 27.91 4.01
C LYS A 43 -57.88 27.65 5.35
N ARG A 44 -58.61 27.27 6.40
CA ARG A 44 -58.02 26.97 7.72
C ARG A 44 -57.27 25.64 7.71
N ARG A 45 -57.86 24.58 7.15
CA ARG A 45 -57.19 23.25 7.04
C ARG A 45 -55.93 23.32 6.18
N LEU A 46 -55.98 24.03 5.05
CA LEU A 46 -54.82 24.21 4.19
C LEU A 46 -53.69 25.00 4.87
N ARG A 47 -54.01 26.02 5.68
CA ARG A 47 -53.00 26.74 6.47
C ARG A 47 -52.31 25.83 7.49
N TYR A 48 -53.03 24.94 8.16
CA TYR A 48 -52.43 23.99 9.10
C TYR A 48 -51.54 22.97 8.39
N ILE A 49 -51.96 22.46 7.23
CA ILE A 49 -51.14 21.54 6.42
C ILE A 49 -49.86 22.23 5.94
N LEU A 50 -49.95 23.45 5.41
CA LEU A 50 -48.79 24.22 4.98
C LEU A 50 -47.86 24.58 6.14
N TYR A 51 -48.42 24.91 7.32
CA TYR A 51 -47.64 25.16 8.52
C TYR A 51 -46.90 23.91 9.00
N PHE A 52 -47.57 22.76 8.99
CA PHE A 52 -46.97 21.47 9.34
C PHE A 52 -45.86 21.08 8.36
N LEU A 53 -46.09 21.22 7.04
CA LEU A 53 -45.07 20.95 6.01
C LEU A 53 -43.87 21.91 6.13
N PHE A 54 -44.12 23.19 6.45
CA PHE A 54 -43.06 24.17 6.69
C PHE A 54 -42.23 23.84 7.94
N LEU A 55 -42.89 23.46 9.05
CA LEU A 55 -42.19 23.02 10.27
C LEU A 55 -41.41 21.72 10.04
N ALA A 56 -41.96 20.77 9.29
CA ALA A 56 -41.25 19.54 8.91
C ALA A 56 -40.03 19.84 8.03
N ALA A 57 -40.16 20.72 7.03
CA ALA A 57 -39.04 21.16 6.20
C ALA A 57 -37.98 21.90 7.03
N LEU A 58 -38.38 22.76 7.98
CA LEU A 58 -37.46 23.46 8.88
C LEU A 58 -36.73 22.46 9.80
N ALA A 59 -37.42 21.46 10.33
CA ALA A 59 -36.82 20.41 11.15
C ALA A 59 -35.79 19.59 10.35
N VAL A 60 -36.09 19.28 9.07
CA VAL A 60 -35.14 18.63 8.16
C VAL A 60 -33.92 19.52 7.89
N ILE A 61 -34.11 20.81 7.62
CA ILE A 61 -33.00 21.76 7.39
C ILE A 61 -32.13 21.93 8.64
N VAL A 62 -32.73 22.03 9.83
CA VAL A 62 -32.02 22.10 11.10
C VAL A 62 -31.26 20.80 11.37
N SER A 63 -31.85 19.65 11.06
CA SER A 63 -31.18 18.34 11.18
C SER A 63 -29.99 18.22 10.24
N ILE A 64 -30.13 18.60 8.97
CA ILE A 64 -29.04 18.65 7.99
C ILE A 64 -27.94 19.62 8.43
N SER A 65 -28.31 20.77 8.99
CA SER A 65 -27.36 21.77 9.49
C SER A 65 -26.61 21.30 10.74
N ALA A 66 -27.29 20.61 11.66
CA ALA A 66 -26.71 20.02 12.85
C ALA A 66 -25.73 18.87 12.50
N VAL A 67 -26.10 18.03 11.52
CA VAL A 67 -25.21 17.03 10.92
C VAL A 67 -23.97 17.73 10.33
N LYS A 68 -24.14 18.73 9.46
CA LYS A 68 -23.00 19.49 8.90
C LYS A 68 -22.09 20.13 9.96
N ILE A 69 -22.64 20.62 11.06
CA ILE A 69 -21.85 21.21 12.16
C ILE A 69 -21.11 20.13 12.95
N LYS A 70 -21.73 18.98 13.18
CA LYS A 70 -21.14 17.85 13.91
C LYS A 70 -20.02 17.18 13.11
N HIS A 71 -20.22 17.00 11.80
CA HIS A 71 -19.18 16.59 10.85
C HIS A 71 -17.98 17.53 10.93
N ARG A 72 -18.22 18.85 10.94
CA ARG A 72 -17.16 19.87 11.08
C ARG A 72 -16.36 19.80 12.39
N ILE A 73 -16.96 19.26 13.46
CA ILE A 73 -16.30 19.08 14.75
C ILE A 73 -15.42 17.83 14.73
N VAL A 74 -15.89 16.74 14.11
CA VAL A 74 -15.09 15.53 13.87
C VAL A 74 -13.91 15.85 12.96
N ASP A 75 -14.15 16.59 11.86
CA ASP A 75 -13.09 17.12 10.97
C ASP A 75 -12.04 17.94 11.75
N HIS A 76 -12.48 18.78 12.70
CA HIS A 76 -11.57 19.59 13.50
C HIS A 76 -10.80 18.76 14.53
N GLN A 77 -11.34 17.65 15.02
CA GLN A 77 -10.61 16.75 15.93
C GLN A 77 -9.59 15.90 15.16
N LEU A 78 -9.91 15.47 13.94
CA LEU A 78 -9.01 14.71 13.06
C LEU A 78 -7.90 15.59 12.45
N ALA A 79 -8.20 16.84 12.08
CA ALA A 79 -7.24 17.80 11.50
C ALA A 79 -6.11 18.26 12.44
N ASN A 80 -6.15 17.88 13.73
CA ASN A 80 -5.08 18.15 14.70
C ASN A 80 -4.18 16.91 14.95
N THR A 81 -4.37 15.82 14.20
CA THR A 81 -3.48 14.66 14.21
C THR A 81 -2.32 14.93 13.24
N PRO A 82 -1.05 14.70 13.61
CA PRO A 82 0.08 14.97 12.72
C PRO A 82 -0.11 14.28 11.36
N SER A 83 0.05 15.05 10.28
CA SER A 83 -0.47 14.75 8.95
C SER A 83 0.63 14.69 7.88
N ASN A 84 1.71 13.95 8.09
CA ASN A 84 2.76 13.82 7.05
C ASN A 84 2.59 12.60 6.14
N GLU A 85 1.92 11.51 6.54
CA GLU A 85 1.74 10.32 5.69
C GLU A 85 0.38 10.21 4.97
N ARG A 86 -0.69 10.78 5.55
CA ARG A 86 -2.06 10.64 5.00
C ARG A 86 -2.26 11.19 3.58
N LEU A 87 -1.38 12.09 3.12
CA LEU A 87 -1.47 12.66 1.77
C LEU A 87 -1.04 11.68 0.67
N TYR A 88 -0.36 10.57 1.01
CA TYR A 88 0.31 9.68 0.05
C TYR A 88 -0.32 8.29 -0.08
N SER A 89 -1.38 7.97 0.68
CA SER A 89 -2.04 6.66 0.53
C SER A 89 -3.11 6.70 -0.58
N ALA A 90 -2.92 5.93 -1.65
CA ALA A 90 -3.93 5.81 -2.71
C ALA A 90 -5.22 5.13 -2.23
N TYR A 91 -5.13 4.16 -1.31
CA TYR A 91 -6.28 3.43 -0.79
C TYR A 91 -7.15 4.30 0.13
N TYR A 92 -6.55 5.05 1.06
CA TYR A 92 -7.30 6.04 1.84
C TYR A 92 -7.98 7.08 0.94
N ASN A 93 -7.29 7.50 -0.13
CA ASN A 93 -7.81 8.47 -1.08
C ASN A 93 -8.91 7.91 -2.01
N SER A 94 -8.98 6.58 -2.18
CA SER A 94 -10.08 5.94 -2.93
C SER A 94 -11.36 5.79 -2.11
N LEU A 95 -11.27 5.87 -0.77
CA LEU A 95 -12.43 5.80 0.12
C LEU A 95 -13.31 7.05 0.01
N SER A 96 -14.63 6.85 0.11
CA SER A 96 -15.54 7.98 0.32
C SER A 96 -15.26 8.67 1.65
N TYR A 97 -15.63 9.95 1.77
CA TYR A 97 -15.48 10.67 3.04
C TYR A 97 -16.16 9.95 4.23
N ARG A 98 -17.28 9.23 3.99
CA ARG A 98 -17.92 8.41 5.02
C ARG A 98 -17.01 7.26 5.46
N GLU A 99 -16.36 6.57 4.54
CA GLU A 99 -15.47 5.45 4.84
C GLU A 99 -14.17 5.94 5.51
N GLN A 100 -13.61 7.06 5.05
CA GLN A 100 -12.45 7.71 5.66
C GLN A 100 -12.66 8.02 7.16
N LEU A 101 -13.87 8.43 7.56
CA LEU A 101 -14.18 8.65 8.99
C LEU A 101 -14.03 7.37 9.84
N LEU A 102 -14.41 6.21 9.29
CA LEU A 102 -14.30 4.95 10.00
C LEU A 102 -12.88 4.39 9.92
N TYR A 103 -12.21 4.53 8.78
CA TYR A 103 -10.77 4.26 8.64
C TYR A 103 -9.96 4.99 9.72
N ASP A 104 -10.14 6.31 9.81
CA ASP A 104 -9.46 7.15 10.79
C ASP A 104 -9.79 6.74 12.22
N SER A 105 -11.05 6.40 12.50
CA SER A 105 -11.47 5.99 13.83
C SER A 105 -10.80 4.66 14.25
N ILE A 106 -10.74 3.67 13.34
CA ILE A 106 -10.11 2.37 13.59
C ILE A 106 -8.59 2.54 13.79
N THR A 107 -7.91 3.26 12.89
CA THR A 107 -6.45 3.45 12.97
C THR A 107 -6.04 4.23 14.22
N ILE A 108 -6.75 5.31 14.57
CA ILE A 108 -6.51 6.05 15.83
C ILE A 108 -6.78 5.17 17.05
N ALA A 109 -7.81 4.33 17.03
CA ALA A 109 -8.08 3.40 18.13
C ALA A 109 -6.94 2.36 18.26
N ALA A 110 -6.45 1.82 17.14
CA ALA A 110 -5.34 0.88 17.08
C ALA A 110 -4.03 1.48 17.61
N GLU A 111 -3.63 2.66 17.15
CA GLU A 111 -2.43 3.39 17.60
C GLU A 111 -2.44 3.67 19.12
N ASN A 112 -3.64 3.88 19.68
CA ASN A 112 -3.83 4.16 21.10
C ASN A 112 -4.20 2.92 21.92
N LEU A 113 -4.23 1.73 21.31
CA LEU A 113 -4.61 0.46 21.93
C LEU A 113 -5.94 0.56 22.71
N LYS A 114 -6.96 1.18 22.10
CA LYS A 114 -8.30 1.34 22.68
C LYS A 114 -9.13 0.07 22.48
N GLU A 115 -10.03 -0.22 23.40
CA GLU A 115 -10.94 -1.37 23.26
C GLU A 115 -12.02 -1.16 22.19
N GLU A 116 -12.31 0.10 21.84
CA GLU A 116 -13.28 0.45 20.81
C GLU A 116 -12.91 1.73 20.06
N SER A 117 -13.27 1.77 18.79
CA SER A 117 -13.40 3.01 18.00
C SER A 117 -14.85 3.51 18.01
N GLU A 118 -15.07 4.79 17.71
CA GLU A 118 -16.42 5.36 17.63
C GLU A 118 -16.52 6.37 16.48
N VAL A 119 -17.61 6.29 15.71
CA VAL A 119 -18.01 7.29 14.72
C VAL A 119 -19.46 7.69 14.99
N ILE A 120 -19.74 8.99 15.00
CA ILE A 120 -21.07 9.52 15.34
C ILE A 120 -21.77 10.06 14.09
N GLY A 121 -23.07 9.81 13.96
CA GLY A 121 -23.93 10.39 12.92
C GLY A 121 -24.00 9.57 11.63
N THR A 122 -23.42 8.38 11.61
CA THR A 122 -23.47 7.45 10.47
C THR A 122 -23.44 6.00 10.97
N SER A 123 -24.07 5.10 10.21
CA SER A 123 -24.04 3.65 10.37
C SER A 123 -23.22 3.02 9.26
N TYR A 124 -22.62 1.86 9.52
CA TYR A 124 -21.85 1.09 8.53
C TYR A 124 -22.39 -0.32 8.41
N THR A 125 -22.24 -0.92 7.24
CA THR A 125 -22.52 -2.33 6.99
C THR A 125 -21.25 -3.14 7.20
N MET A 126 -21.37 -4.47 7.27
CA MET A 126 -20.18 -5.33 7.31
C MET A 126 -19.35 -5.20 6.04
N ASN A 127 -19.97 -5.00 4.87
CA ASN A 127 -19.26 -4.78 3.62
C ASN A 127 -18.45 -3.46 3.64
N ASP A 128 -19.01 -2.38 4.19
CA ASP A 128 -18.24 -1.14 4.40
C ASP A 128 -17.00 -1.42 5.26
N LEU A 129 -17.17 -2.18 6.37
CA LEU A 129 -16.07 -2.51 7.26
C LEU A 129 -14.99 -3.36 6.58
N MET A 130 -15.38 -4.40 5.82
CA MET A 130 -14.44 -5.26 5.09
C MET A 130 -13.64 -4.47 4.04
N HIS A 131 -14.30 -3.58 3.30
CA HIS A 131 -13.63 -2.69 2.34
C HIS A 131 -12.64 -1.73 3.03
N ILE A 132 -13.03 -1.15 4.17
CA ILE A 132 -12.15 -0.27 4.93
C ILE A 132 -10.97 -1.06 5.52
N ILE A 133 -11.21 -2.27 6.02
CA ILE A 133 -10.15 -3.15 6.53
C ILE A 133 -9.13 -3.48 5.44
N SER A 134 -9.56 -3.78 4.21
CA SER A 134 -8.62 -4.06 3.12
C SER A 134 -7.76 -2.83 2.79
N CYS A 135 -8.34 -1.62 2.79
CA CYS A 135 -7.57 -0.38 2.66
C CYS A 135 -6.59 -0.17 3.82
N ILE A 136 -7.02 -0.38 5.08
CA ILE A 136 -6.12 -0.25 6.24
C ILE A 136 -4.96 -1.24 6.13
N ARG A 137 -5.22 -2.51 5.79
CA ARG A 137 -4.17 -3.51 5.60
C ARG A 137 -3.16 -3.12 4.52
N ALA A 138 -3.63 -2.51 3.43
CA ALA A 138 -2.77 -2.04 2.34
C ALA A 138 -1.87 -0.85 2.73
N ASP A 139 -2.40 0.04 3.57
CA ASP A 139 -1.77 1.30 3.92
C ASP A 139 -0.93 1.25 5.20
N ARG A 140 -1.37 0.46 6.18
CA ARG A 140 -0.95 0.46 7.58
C ARG A 140 -0.44 -0.92 7.98
N ALA A 141 0.55 -1.40 7.25
CA ALA A 141 1.26 -2.64 7.55
C ALA A 141 1.91 -2.58 8.95
N ASP A 142 2.25 -1.39 9.43
CA ASP A 142 2.67 -1.12 10.81
C ASP A 142 1.65 -1.57 11.87
N LEU A 143 0.36 -1.68 11.56
CA LEU A 143 -0.67 -2.13 12.51
C LEU A 143 -0.75 -3.67 12.61
N PHE A 144 0.39 -4.37 12.49
CA PHE A 144 0.53 -5.84 12.55
C PHE A 144 -0.11 -6.50 13.79
N TYR A 145 -0.34 -5.73 14.86
CA TYR A 145 -0.87 -6.22 16.13
C TYR A 145 -2.40 -6.17 16.23
N VAL A 146 -3.11 -5.76 15.17
CA VAL A 146 -4.58 -5.72 15.11
C VAL A 146 -5.11 -6.97 14.40
N CYS A 147 -6.01 -7.70 15.06
CA CYS A 147 -6.73 -8.83 14.45
C CYS A 147 -7.91 -8.29 13.64
N PHE A 148 -7.63 -7.81 12.42
CA PHE A 148 -8.63 -7.11 11.61
C PHE A 148 -9.88 -7.96 11.29
N ASP A 149 -9.72 -9.27 11.06
CA ASP A 149 -10.86 -10.15 10.75
C ASP A 149 -11.79 -10.39 11.96
N ASP A 150 -11.30 -10.13 13.17
CA ASP A 150 -12.04 -10.30 14.42
C ASP A 150 -12.70 -8.99 14.90
N LEU A 151 -12.55 -7.89 14.17
CA LEU A 151 -13.16 -6.61 14.54
C LEU A 151 -14.69 -6.71 14.53
N VAL A 152 -15.32 -6.18 15.58
CA VAL A 152 -16.77 -6.33 15.77
C VAL A 152 -17.51 -5.01 15.53
N LEU A 153 -18.41 -5.02 14.55
CA LEU A 153 -19.23 -3.86 14.18
C LEU A 153 -20.50 -3.74 15.04
N TYR A 154 -20.67 -2.62 15.73
CA TYR A 154 -21.87 -2.30 16.50
C TYR A 154 -22.52 -1.01 16.00
N ASN A 155 -23.72 -1.14 15.42
CA ASN A 155 -24.54 0.01 15.04
C ASN A 155 -25.58 0.34 16.12
N ALA A 156 -25.63 1.61 16.53
CA ALA A 156 -26.71 2.18 17.33
C ALA A 156 -27.30 3.40 16.61
N SER A 157 -28.50 3.86 17.01
CA SER A 157 -29.33 4.81 16.24
C SER A 157 -28.62 6.07 15.71
N HIS A 158 -27.51 6.51 16.32
CA HIS A 158 -26.71 7.65 15.86
C HIS A 158 -25.20 7.46 16.02
N LYS A 159 -24.71 6.23 16.22
CA LYS A 159 -23.28 5.95 16.38
C LYS A 159 -22.93 4.56 15.89
N THR A 160 -21.73 4.42 15.36
CA THR A 160 -21.09 3.15 15.07
C THR A 160 -19.90 2.99 15.99
N LYS A 161 -19.72 1.79 16.53
CA LYS A 161 -18.52 1.39 17.26
C LYS A 161 -17.88 0.18 16.59
N ILE A 162 -16.56 0.12 16.62
CA ILE A 162 -15.80 -1.08 16.27
C ILE A 162 -15.13 -1.59 17.54
N GLY A 163 -15.47 -2.80 17.98
CA GLY A 163 -14.73 -3.49 19.02
C GLY A 163 -13.37 -3.88 18.47
N MET A 164 -12.29 -3.37 19.08
CA MET A 164 -10.92 -3.62 18.65
C MET A 164 -10.44 -4.94 19.23
N VAL A 165 -9.81 -5.76 18.39
CA VAL A 165 -9.18 -7.02 18.78
C VAL A 165 -7.70 -6.94 18.45
N TYR A 166 -6.88 -7.38 19.40
CA TYR A 166 -5.43 -7.31 19.31
C TYR A 166 -4.81 -8.68 19.57
N ILE A 167 -3.66 -8.92 18.97
CA ILE A 167 -2.95 -10.20 19.05
C ILE A 167 -2.49 -10.54 20.47
N ASP A 168 -2.29 -9.53 21.32
CA ASP A 168 -1.79 -9.69 22.68
C ASP A 168 -2.22 -8.50 23.57
N SER A 169 -1.86 -8.55 24.84
CA SER A 169 -1.95 -7.47 25.81
C SER A 169 -1.22 -6.20 25.36
N LYS A 170 -1.74 -5.04 25.81
CA LYS A 170 -1.14 -3.72 25.53
C LYS A 170 0.32 -3.60 25.94
N LYS A 171 0.75 -4.36 26.96
CA LYS A 171 2.14 -4.37 27.43
C LYS A 171 3.04 -5.08 26.41
N ASN A 172 2.63 -6.25 25.94
CA ASN A 172 3.40 -7.04 24.98
C ASN A 172 3.45 -6.36 23.63
N ILE A 173 2.33 -5.78 23.15
CA ILE A 173 2.30 -5.03 21.89
C ILE A 173 3.28 -3.86 21.89
N LYS A 174 3.43 -3.14 23.01
CA LYS A 174 4.44 -2.08 23.12
C LYS A 174 5.86 -2.59 23.02
N ALA A 175 6.14 -3.79 23.53
CA ALA A 175 7.45 -4.41 23.40
C ALA A 175 7.70 -4.88 21.95
N MET A 176 6.71 -5.52 21.32
CA MET A 176 6.77 -5.92 19.91
C MET A 176 6.97 -4.71 19.00
N ARG A 177 6.30 -3.58 19.28
CA ARG A 177 6.47 -2.33 18.53
C ARG A 177 7.89 -1.80 18.65
N ALA A 178 8.49 -1.81 19.84
CA ALA A 178 9.86 -1.36 20.03
C ALA A 178 10.86 -2.25 19.25
N GLU A 179 10.68 -3.57 19.27
CA GLU A 179 11.50 -4.52 18.51
C GLU A 179 11.31 -4.32 16.99
N TYR A 180 10.07 -4.10 16.54
CA TYR A 180 9.76 -3.81 15.16
C TYR A 180 10.44 -2.53 14.66
N ASP A 181 10.32 -1.44 15.43
CA ASP A 181 10.91 -0.15 15.09
C ASP A 181 12.45 -0.24 15.03
N GLU A 182 13.08 -0.97 15.96
CA GLU A 182 14.53 -1.23 15.95
C GLU A 182 14.96 -2.02 14.70
N THR A 183 14.24 -3.07 14.33
CA THR A 183 14.52 -3.86 13.12
C THR A 183 14.37 -3.03 11.84
N VAL A 184 13.33 -2.17 11.76
CA VAL A 184 13.15 -1.24 10.63
C VAL A 184 14.31 -0.25 10.55
N GLU A 185 14.70 0.36 11.68
CA GLU A 185 15.84 1.27 11.74
C GLU A 185 17.16 0.60 11.34
N ASP A 186 17.36 -0.67 11.74
CA ASP A 186 18.54 -1.45 11.37
C ASP A 186 18.58 -1.76 9.87
N ALA A 187 17.46 -2.18 9.29
CA ALA A 187 17.36 -2.43 7.84
C ALA A 187 17.61 -1.14 7.04
N LEU A 188 17.08 0.00 7.48
CA LEU A 188 17.25 1.29 6.80
C LEU A 188 18.70 1.78 6.73
N LYS A 189 19.61 1.26 7.57
CA LYS A 189 21.05 1.56 7.48
C LYS A 189 21.67 1.04 6.17
N LEU A 190 21.02 0.09 5.49
CA LEU A 190 21.43 -0.41 4.17
C LEU A 190 21.08 0.57 3.05
N ALA A 191 20.10 1.46 3.26
CA ALA A 191 19.61 2.42 2.27
C ALA A 191 20.29 3.79 2.43
N ASP A 192 21.58 3.87 2.12
CA ASP A 192 22.37 5.10 2.27
C ASP A 192 21.81 6.29 1.46
N SER A 193 21.97 7.50 1.99
CA SER A 193 21.48 8.73 1.34
C SER A 193 22.05 9.00 -0.05
N SER A 194 23.23 8.46 -0.38
CA SER A 194 23.89 8.55 -1.68
C SER A 194 23.36 7.58 -2.73
N MET A 195 22.63 6.55 -2.30
CA MET A 195 22.03 5.58 -3.20
C MET A 195 20.84 6.18 -3.96
N THR A 196 20.71 5.76 -5.22
CA THR A 196 19.51 5.98 -6.03
C THR A 196 18.30 5.25 -5.43
N GLN A 197 17.09 5.62 -5.85
CA GLN A 197 15.89 4.90 -5.40
C GLN A 197 15.94 3.40 -5.77
N PHE A 198 16.41 3.09 -6.98
CA PHE A 198 16.62 1.71 -7.44
C PHE A 198 17.61 0.94 -6.52
N GLU A 199 18.76 1.54 -6.18
CA GLU A 199 19.74 0.88 -5.31
C GLU A 199 19.20 0.64 -3.89
N LYS A 200 18.42 1.59 -3.35
CA LYS A 200 17.75 1.42 -2.05
C LYS A 200 16.70 0.34 -2.09
N GLU A 201 15.92 0.28 -3.17
CA GLU A 201 14.93 -0.76 -3.40
C GLU A 201 15.58 -2.14 -3.34
N VAL A 202 16.63 -2.36 -4.16
CA VAL A 202 17.39 -3.62 -4.18
C VAL A 202 17.92 -3.96 -2.79
N ALA A 203 18.60 -3.02 -2.12
CA ALA A 203 19.22 -3.28 -0.82
C ALA A 203 18.20 -3.69 0.27
N LEU A 204 17.03 -3.07 0.30
CA LEU A 204 16.00 -3.33 1.31
C LEU A 204 15.18 -4.60 1.00
N THR A 205 14.96 -4.92 -0.27
CA THR A 205 14.26 -6.17 -0.65
C THR A 205 15.18 -7.38 -0.53
N ASP A 206 16.47 -7.22 -0.80
CA ASP A 206 17.49 -8.25 -0.53
C ASP A 206 17.61 -8.52 0.97
N TYR A 207 17.54 -7.48 1.82
CA TYR A 207 17.48 -7.65 3.27
C TYR A 207 16.31 -8.53 3.71
N ILE A 208 15.11 -8.32 3.16
CA ILE A 208 13.94 -9.18 3.46
C ILE A 208 14.23 -10.62 3.03
N THR A 209 14.76 -10.81 1.83
CA THR A 209 15.08 -12.15 1.29
C THR A 209 16.13 -12.89 2.12
N ASP A 210 17.09 -12.18 2.72
CA ASP A 210 18.12 -12.78 3.57
C ASP A 210 17.64 -13.14 4.98
N ASN A 211 16.65 -12.40 5.49
CA ASN A 211 16.24 -12.46 6.89
C ASN A 211 14.86 -13.07 7.11
N CYS A 212 14.10 -13.29 6.05
CA CYS A 212 12.80 -13.94 6.09
C CYS A 212 12.82 -15.26 5.31
N LYS A 213 12.11 -16.26 5.84
CA LYS A 213 11.86 -17.53 5.19
C LYS A 213 10.39 -17.65 4.80
N TYR A 214 10.13 -18.10 3.58
CA TYR A 214 8.76 -18.31 3.15
C TYR A 214 8.13 -19.52 3.87
N THR A 215 6.86 -19.37 4.20
CA THR A 215 6.03 -20.45 4.75
C THR A 215 4.68 -20.46 4.04
N SER A 216 4.10 -21.65 3.87
CA SER A 216 2.81 -21.87 3.22
C SER A 216 1.79 -22.53 4.16
N LEU A 217 2.20 -22.82 5.40
CA LEU A 217 1.39 -23.51 6.40
C LEU A 217 1.62 -22.84 7.74
N SER A 218 0.60 -22.16 8.26
CA SER A 218 0.69 -21.49 9.54
C SER A 218 -0.63 -21.45 10.30
N ASP A 219 -0.52 -21.64 11.61
CA ASP A 219 -1.54 -21.25 12.58
C ASP A 219 -1.16 -19.92 13.28
N ASP A 220 0.02 -19.35 12.99
CA ASP A 220 0.50 -18.10 13.58
C ASP A 220 0.09 -16.90 12.71
N MET A 221 -0.85 -16.10 13.23
CA MET A 221 -1.33 -14.88 12.56
C MET A 221 -0.21 -13.88 12.24
N LEU A 222 0.92 -13.94 12.94
CA LEU A 222 2.05 -13.04 12.68
C LEU A 222 2.72 -13.29 11.33
N GLU A 223 2.65 -14.52 10.78
CA GLU A 223 3.27 -14.85 9.49
C GLU A 223 2.59 -14.14 8.31
N SER A 224 1.37 -13.60 8.51
CA SER A 224 0.66 -12.71 7.58
C SER A 224 0.94 -11.22 7.80
N THR A 225 2.01 -10.86 8.52
CA THR A 225 2.28 -9.47 8.90
C THR A 225 3.71 -9.06 8.59
N SER A 226 3.95 -7.74 8.49
CA SER A 226 5.32 -7.21 8.39
C SER A 226 6.19 -7.61 9.59
N TYR A 227 5.61 -7.81 10.78
CA TYR A 227 6.35 -8.29 11.96
C TYR A 227 6.81 -9.74 11.80
N GLY A 228 6.00 -10.60 11.17
CA GLY A 228 6.42 -11.96 10.80
C GLY A 228 7.66 -11.95 9.91
N ALA A 229 7.61 -11.14 8.85
CA ALA A 229 8.71 -11.06 7.89
C ALA A 229 9.96 -10.38 8.47
N LEU A 230 9.81 -9.21 9.09
CA LEU A 230 10.95 -8.40 9.55
C LEU A 230 11.55 -8.91 10.85
N VAL A 231 10.73 -9.31 11.82
CA VAL A 231 11.18 -9.62 13.18
C VAL A 231 11.27 -11.12 13.43
N LYS A 232 10.24 -11.89 13.03
CA LYS A 232 10.27 -13.36 13.21
C LYS A 232 11.12 -14.06 12.17
N GLY A 233 11.34 -13.42 11.03
CA GLY A 233 12.09 -14.00 9.90
C GLY A 233 11.35 -15.16 9.23
N GLN A 234 10.03 -15.18 9.32
CA GLN A 234 9.19 -16.19 8.68
C GLN A 234 7.82 -15.60 8.34
N ALA A 235 7.40 -15.71 7.08
CA ALA A 235 6.15 -15.11 6.61
C ALA A 235 5.57 -15.75 5.34
N MET A 236 4.27 -15.52 5.13
CA MET A 236 3.56 -15.78 3.88
C MET A 236 3.65 -14.55 2.94
N CYS A 237 3.06 -14.64 1.75
CA CYS A 237 3.18 -13.62 0.70
C CYS A 237 2.76 -12.20 1.14
N ASP A 238 1.71 -12.09 1.94
CA ASP A 238 1.23 -10.85 2.52
C ASP A 238 2.22 -10.27 3.55
N GLY A 239 2.80 -11.10 4.42
CA GLY A 239 3.86 -10.67 5.33
C GLY A 239 5.09 -10.11 4.61
N TYR A 240 5.53 -10.75 3.52
CA TYR A 240 6.58 -10.22 2.64
C TYR A 240 6.18 -8.87 2.02
N ALA A 241 4.98 -8.79 1.43
CA ALA A 241 4.52 -7.57 0.79
C ALA A 241 4.36 -6.39 1.77
N TYR A 242 3.93 -6.69 3.00
CA TYR A 242 3.85 -5.71 4.08
C TYR A 242 5.23 -5.26 4.56
N ALA A 243 6.22 -6.15 4.64
CA ALA A 243 7.60 -5.75 4.96
C ALA A 243 8.21 -4.83 3.89
N VAL A 244 8.00 -5.12 2.60
CA VAL A 244 8.43 -4.27 1.49
C VAL A 244 7.78 -2.89 1.59
N LYS A 245 6.46 -2.85 1.79
CA LYS A 245 5.70 -1.61 2.00
C LYS A 245 6.32 -0.75 3.09
N GLU A 246 6.67 -1.36 4.22
CA GLU A 246 7.18 -0.66 5.40
C GLU A 246 8.59 -0.13 5.19
N LEU A 247 9.53 -0.97 4.74
CA LEU A 247 10.92 -0.56 4.53
C LEU A 247 11.04 0.50 3.42
N LEU A 248 10.36 0.33 2.29
CA LEU A 248 10.45 1.28 1.18
C LEU A 248 9.75 2.60 1.49
N THR A 249 8.57 2.57 2.16
CA THR A 249 7.91 3.80 2.60
C THR A 249 8.79 4.57 3.59
N ALA A 250 9.43 3.87 4.54
CA ALA A 250 10.37 4.48 5.48
C ALA A 250 11.64 5.03 4.80
N ALA A 251 12.05 4.45 3.67
CA ALA A 251 13.09 4.97 2.79
C ALA A 251 12.62 6.09 1.82
N HIS A 252 11.39 6.59 2.00
CA HIS A 252 10.74 7.61 1.16
C HIS A 252 10.54 7.20 -0.30
N ILE A 253 10.29 5.91 -0.54
CA ILE A 253 9.89 5.33 -1.82
C ILE A 253 8.41 4.99 -1.74
N ASP A 254 7.59 5.65 -2.58
CA ASP A 254 6.16 5.41 -2.60
C ASP A 254 5.89 3.97 -3.03
N THR A 255 5.17 3.23 -2.19
CA THR A 255 4.99 1.79 -2.31
C THR A 255 3.55 1.43 -1.97
N MET A 256 2.95 0.56 -2.78
CA MET A 256 1.58 0.10 -2.64
C MET A 256 1.56 -1.41 -2.51
N VAL A 257 0.65 -1.94 -1.69
CA VAL A 257 0.37 -3.38 -1.63
C VAL A 257 -0.63 -3.71 -2.73
N VAL A 258 -0.43 -4.77 -3.49
CA VAL A 258 -1.35 -5.27 -4.51
C VAL A 258 -1.96 -6.58 -4.03
N PHE A 259 -3.29 -6.65 -4.03
CA PHE A 259 -4.03 -7.88 -3.78
C PHE A 259 -4.46 -8.50 -5.11
N GLY A 260 -4.29 -9.81 -5.25
CA GLY A 260 -4.70 -10.51 -6.43
C GLY A 260 -4.52 -12.01 -6.33
N THR A 261 -4.13 -12.61 -7.45
CA THR A 261 -3.81 -14.04 -7.53
C THR A 261 -2.54 -14.23 -8.33
N ALA A 262 -1.83 -15.33 -8.05
CA ALA A 262 -0.68 -15.76 -8.81
C ALA A 262 -0.79 -17.27 -9.04
N ASN A 263 -0.66 -17.70 -10.31
CA ASN A 263 -0.98 -19.07 -10.75
C ASN A 263 -2.35 -19.59 -10.27
N GLY A 264 -3.32 -18.69 -10.09
CA GLY A 264 -4.69 -19.01 -9.66
C GLY A 264 -4.92 -19.17 -8.16
N ALA A 265 -3.90 -18.98 -7.31
CA ALA A 265 -4.03 -18.91 -5.85
C ALA A 265 -4.02 -17.45 -5.38
N GLU A 266 -4.67 -17.15 -4.25
CA GLU A 266 -4.61 -15.81 -3.63
C GLU A 266 -3.15 -15.42 -3.37
N HIS A 267 -2.80 -14.19 -3.72
CA HIS A 267 -1.43 -13.70 -3.62
C HIS A 267 -1.40 -12.19 -3.36
N VAL A 268 -0.34 -11.74 -2.69
CA VAL A 268 -0.13 -10.34 -2.33
C VAL A 268 1.32 -9.97 -2.65
N TRP A 269 1.51 -8.84 -3.34
CA TRP A 269 2.82 -8.32 -3.73
C TRP A 269 2.79 -6.78 -3.70
N ASN A 270 3.74 -6.10 -4.34
CA ASN A 270 3.81 -4.64 -4.30
C ASN A 270 3.88 -3.97 -5.68
N MET A 271 3.53 -2.68 -5.68
CA MET A 271 3.97 -1.73 -6.70
C MET A 271 4.81 -0.63 -6.06
N VAL A 272 5.92 -0.27 -6.69
CA VAL A 272 6.86 0.74 -6.20
C VAL A 272 7.00 1.88 -7.19
N ASN A 273 7.17 3.10 -6.69
CA ASN A 273 7.47 4.28 -7.51
C ASN A 273 8.98 4.54 -7.51
N ILE A 274 9.62 4.28 -8.64
CA ILE A 274 11.04 4.58 -8.85
C ILE A 274 11.14 5.64 -9.95
N ASP A 275 11.74 6.78 -9.61
CA ASP A 275 11.93 7.92 -10.51
C ASP A 275 10.63 8.34 -11.23
N SER A 276 9.55 8.51 -10.46
CA SER A 276 8.22 8.94 -10.93
C SER A 276 7.46 7.93 -11.81
N ASN A 277 7.93 6.71 -11.94
CA ASN A 277 7.25 5.63 -12.65
C ASN A 277 6.96 4.48 -11.70
N TYR A 278 5.86 3.77 -11.92
CA TYR A 278 5.49 2.63 -11.12
C TYR A 278 5.94 1.31 -11.75
N TYR A 279 6.20 0.32 -10.91
CA TYR A 279 6.60 -1.03 -11.32
C TYR A 279 6.06 -2.05 -10.33
N HIS A 280 5.82 -3.28 -10.80
CA HIS A 280 5.51 -4.40 -9.91
C HIS A 280 6.79 -5.00 -9.34
N ILE A 281 6.76 -5.34 -8.06
CA ILE A 281 7.77 -6.16 -7.41
C ILE A 281 7.11 -7.25 -6.57
N ASP A 282 7.58 -8.48 -6.74
CA ASP A 282 7.19 -9.62 -5.90
C ASP A 282 8.43 -10.23 -5.25
N VAL A 283 8.69 -9.82 -4.00
CA VAL A 283 9.81 -10.34 -3.22
C VAL A 283 9.61 -11.80 -2.82
N THR A 284 8.36 -12.26 -2.67
CA THR A 284 8.06 -13.65 -2.35
C THR A 284 8.52 -14.59 -3.47
N TRP A 285 8.31 -14.21 -4.73
CA TRP A 285 8.73 -15.01 -5.88
C TRP A 285 10.17 -14.75 -6.33
N ASN A 286 10.80 -13.70 -5.80
CA ASN A 286 12.24 -13.48 -5.88
C ASN A 286 13.02 -14.28 -4.84
N ASP A 287 12.39 -14.60 -3.70
CA ASP A 287 12.96 -15.48 -2.68
C ASP A 287 13.11 -16.90 -3.24
N ASN A 288 14.36 -17.36 -3.29
CA ASN A 288 14.69 -18.67 -3.82
C ASN A 288 14.74 -19.78 -2.76
N ASP A 289 14.33 -19.46 -1.51
CA ASP A 289 13.90 -20.27 -0.36
C ASP A 289 14.62 -21.62 -0.13
N ALA A 290 15.86 -21.73 -0.62
CA ALA A 290 16.68 -22.91 -0.43
C ALA A 290 17.89 -22.50 0.41
N ASP A 291 18.06 -23.11 1.58
CA ASP A 291 19.26 -22.97 2.42
C ASP A 291 20.57 -23.15 1.63
N LYS A 292 20.52 -23.87 0.49
CA LYS A 292 21.62 -24.10 -0.45
C LYS A 292 21.96 -22.91 -1.35
N ASN A 293 21.13 -21.88 -1.37
CA ASN A 293 21.22 -20.70 -2.23
C ASN A 293 21.37 -19.40 -1.43
N LYS A 294 21.62 -19.45 -0.11
CA LYS A 294 21.88 -18.23 0.69
C LYS A 294 22.99 -17.38 0.08
N GLY A 295 22.72 -16.09 -0.10
CA GLY A 295 23.62 -15.14 -0.77
C GLY A 295 23.63 -15.23 -2.31
N LEU A 296 22.76 -16.05 -2.91
CA LEU A 296 22.39 -16.00 -4.32
C LEU A 296 21.01 -15.35 -4.39
N TYR A 297 20.86 -14.31 -5.19
CA TYR A 297 19.59 -13.61 -5.34
C TYR A 297 19.02 -13.86 -6.73
N PHE A 298 17.72 -13.68 -6.84
CA PHE A 298 16.97 -13.77 -8.08
C PHE A 298 16.02 -12.58 -8.15
N HIS A 299 16.14 -11.78 -9.20
CA HIS A 299 15.37 -10.55 -9.39
C HIS A 299 14.38 -10.65 -10.57
N GLY A 300 13.87 -11.84 -10.87
CA GLY A 300 12.98 -12.11 -11.99
C GLY A 300 11.64 -11.35 -11.92
N TYR A 301 11.18 -11.07 -10.71
CA TYR A 301 9.96 -10.32 -10.42
C TYR A 301 10.27 -8.91 -9.89
N PHE A 302 11.41 -8.33 -10.27
CA PHE A 302 11.83 -7.00 -9.83
C PHE A 302 11.55 -5.94 -10.90
N ASN A 303 10.74 -4.95 -10.54
CA ASN A 303 10.32 -3.83 -11.39
C ASN A 303 9.76 -4.25 -12.76
N MET A 304 8.78 -5.17 -12.74
CA MET A 304 8.05 -5.63 -13.91
C MET A 304 6.97 -4.64 -14.37
N SER A 305 6.65 -4.66 -15.67
CA SER A 305 5.46 -3.97 -16.16
C SER A 305 4.18 -4.77 -15.92
N ASP A 306 3.03 -4.10 -16.13
CA ASP A 306 1.72 -4.74 -16.18
C ASP A 306 1.70 -5.95 -17.13
N GLU A 307 2.27 -5.80 -18.33
CA GLU A 307 2.27 -6.84 -19.36
C GLU A 307 3.13 -8.05 -18.97
N GLU A 308 4.18 -7.85 -18.17
CA GLU A 308 5.05 -8.91 -17.72
C GLU A 308 4.46 -9.66 -16.52
N ILE A 309 4.02 -8.93 -15.48
CA ILE A 309 3.47 -9.55 -14.27
C ILE A 309 2.16 -10.32 -14.58
N LYS A 310 1.37 -9.84 -15.55
CA LYS A 310 0.09 -10.47 -15.94
C LYS A 310 0.22 -11.84 -16.63
N LYS A 311 1.44 -12.32 -16.89
CA LYS A 311 1.66 -13.66 -17.46
C LYS A 311 1.27 -14.76 -16.48
N ASP A 312 1.47 -14.51 -15.19
CA ASP A 312 1.20 -15.46 -14.10
C ASP A 312 0.47 -14.85 -12.90
N HIS A 313 0.40 -13.52 -12.80
CA HIS A 313 -0.42 -12.80 -11.83
C HIS A 313 -1.70 -12.24 -12.44
N ALA A 314 -2.71 -12.05 -11.60
CA ALA A 314 -3.90 -11.29 -11.93
C ALA A 314 -4.29 -10.39 -10.76
N PHE A 315 -4.59 -9.13 -11.05
CA PHE A 315 -5.10 -8.14 -10.09
C PHE A 315 -6.24 -7.35 -10.73
N ASP A 316 -7.22 -6.96 -9.92
CA ASP A 316 -8.28 -6.06 -10.36
C ASP A 316 -7.86 -4.61 -10.11
N ASN A 317 -7.98 -3.78 -11.14
CA ASN A 317 -7.77 -2.34 -11.06
C ASN A 317 -8.90 -1.58 -11.76
N SER A 318 -10.10 -2.14 -11.77
CA SER A 318 -11.30 -1.53 -12.38
C SER A 318 -11.66 -0.18 -11.74
N GLU A 319 -11.40 -0.01 -10.46
CA GLU A 319 -11.60 1.24 -9.70
C GLU A 319 -10.46 2.26 -9.88
N GLY A 320 -9.39 1.91 -10.60
CA GLY A 320 -8.29 2.83 -10.94
C GLY A 320 -7.44 3.29 -9.75
N VAL A 321 -7.39 2.51 -8.67
CA VAL A 321 -6.60 2.80 -7.46
C VAL A 321 -5.11 2.59 -7.73
N LEU A 322 -4.75 1.53 -8.45
CA LEU A 322 -3.37 1.22 -8.78
C LEU A 322 -2.92 2.03 -10.02
N PRO A 323 -1.69 2.57 -10.02
CA PRO A 323 -1.11 3.18 -11.21
C PRO A 323 -0.78 2.14 -12.28
N LYS A 324 -0.43 2.58 -13.49
CA LYS A 324 0.09 1.68 -14.54
C LYS A 324 1.60 1.47 -14.35
N ALA A 325 2.06 0.22 -14.42
CA ALA A 325 3.48 -0.09 -14.36
C ALA A 325 4.21 0.07 -15.72
N GLY A 326 5.44 0.60 -15.66
CA GLY A 326 6.37 0.72 -16.77
C GLY A 326 7.45 -0.37 -16.75
N LEU A 327 8.53 -0.19 -17.55
CA LEU A 327 9.59 -1.19 -17.73
C LEU A 327 11.01 -0.60 -17.77
N SER A 328 11.16 0.69 -17.45
CA SER A 328 12.46 1.39 -17.50
C SER A 328 13.38 1.08 -16.32
N ASN A 329 12.85 0.72 -15.15
CA ASN A 329 13.64 0.35 -13.96
C ASN A 329 13.67 -1.16 -13.69
N ASN A 330 13.32 -1.99 -14.69
CA ASN A 330 13.53 -3.44 -14.60
C ASN A 330 14.99 -3.74 -14.22
N TYR A 331 15.18 -4.68 -13.29
CA TYR A 331 16.49 -4.97 -12.70
C TYR A 331 17.55 -5.31 -13.75
N TYR A 332 17.24 -6.23 -14.67
CA TYR A 332 18.20 -6.70 -15.68
C TYR A 332 18.60 -5.60 -16.68
N LYS A 333 17.70 -4.66 -16.95
CA LYS A 333 18.05 -3.47 -17.75
C LYS A 333 18.97 -2.53 -16.97
N GLN A 334 18.69 -2.27 -15.70
CA GLN A 334 19.50 -1.39 -14.85
C GLN A 334 20.92 -1.92 -14.66
N ILE A 335 21.08 -3.24 -14.52
CA ILE A 335 22.40 -3.87 -14.41
C ILE A 335 23.05 -4.19 -15.77
N SER A 336 22.44 -3.80 -16.89
CA SER A 336 22.91 -4.08 -18.26
C SER A 336 23.10 -5.57 -18.56
N CYS A 337 22.24 -6.43 -18.01
CA CYS A 337 22.23 -7.89 -18.18
C CYS A 337 20.91 -8.40 -18.80
N HIS A 338 20.26 -7.57 -19.63
CA HIS A 338 19.08 -7.92 -20.40
C HIS A 338 19.48 -8.15 -21.87
N VAL A 339 19.27 -9.36 -22.39
CA VAL A 339 19.72 -9.80 -23.71
C VAL A 339 18.53 -10.20 -24.58
N THR A 340 18.46 -9.61 -25.78
CA THR A 340 17.40 -9.93 -26.76
C THR A 340 17.91 -10.61 -28.02
N LYS A 341 19.23 -10.60 -28.24
CA LYS A 341 19.88 -11.25 -29.37
C LYS A 341 21.01 -12.15 -28.89
N GLU A 342 21.13 -13.34 -29.47
CA GLU A 342 22.15 -14.31 -29.08
C GLU A 342 23.58 -13.77 -29.25
N GLU A 343 23.84 -13.00 -30.29
CA GLU A 343 25.16 -12.41 -30.58
C GLU A 343 25.67 -11.45 -29.49
N GLU A 344 24.78 -10.92 -28.64
CA GLU A 344 25.12 -10.02 -27.53
C GLU A 344 25.40 -10.79 -26.22
N LEU A 345 25.09 -12.09 -26.17
CA LEU A 345 25.08 -12.89 -24.95
C LEU A 345 26.47 -13.07 -24.34
N GLU A 346 27.45 -13.51 -25.12
CA GLU A 346 28.83 -13.71 -24.66
C GLU A 346 29.43 -12.42 -24.08
N ASN A 347 29.31 -11.30 -24.81
CA ASN A 347 29.85 -10.01 -24.37
C ASN A 347 29.16 -9.50 -23.09
N THR A 348 27.85 -9.72 -22.97
CA THR A 348 27.10 -9.36 -21.76
C THR A 348 27.54 -10.18 -20.56
N ILE A 349 27.67 -11.51 -20.73
CA ILE A 349 28.17 -12.41 -19.68
C ILE A 349 29.58 -12.02 -19.26
N TYR A 350 30.48 -11.74 -20.21
CA TYR A 350 31.85 -11.31 -19.92
C TYR A 350 31.88 -10.06 -19.04
N HIS A 351 31.11 -9.01 -19.37
CA HIS A 351 31.06 -7.81 -18.54
C HIS A 351 30.39 -8.05 -17.17
N ALA A 352 29.37 -8.91 -17.10
CA ALA A 352 28.77 -9.31 -15.83
C ALA A 352 29.78 -10.03 -14.93
N LEU A 353 30.57 -10.97 -15.49
CA LEU A 353 31.65 -11.66 -14.79
C LEU A 353 32.74 -10.68 -14.32
N GLN A 354 33.15 -9.73 -15.16
CA GLN A 354 34.10 -8.68 -14.76
C GLN A 354 33.60 -7.88 -13.55
N LYS A 355 32.32 -7.48 -13.55
CA LYS A 355 31.71 -6.75 -12.44
C LYS A 355 31.68 -7.62 -11.18
N ALA A 356 31.28 -8.88 -11.31
CA ALA A 356 31.24 -9.84 -10.20
C ALA A 356 32.62 -10.07 -9.59
N VAL A 357 33.67 -10.26 -10.39
CA VAL A 357 35.06 -10.38 -9.92
C VAL A 357 35.50 -9.15 -9.14
N LYS A 358 35.24 -7.95 -9.66
CA LYS A 358 35.60 -6.68 -9.00
C LYS A 358 34.91 -6.50 -7.65
N SER A 359 33.66 -6.94 -7.52
CA SER A 359 32.88 -6.87 -6.28
C SER A 359 32.96 -8.13 -5.41
N LYS A 360 33.70 -9.17 -5.84
CA LYS A 360 33.76 -10.49 -5.20
C LYS A 360 32.39 -11.16 -5.04
N LYS A 361 31.47 -10.92 -5.98
CA LYS A 361 30.10 -11.46 -5.97
C LYS A 361 30.08 -12.88 -6.52
N GLY A 362 29.62 -13.86 -5.73
CA GLY A 362 29.59 -15.29 -6.09
C GLY A 362 28.58 -15.69 -7.18
N TYR A 363 27.97 -14.73 -7.87
CA TYR A 363 27.00 -15.00 -8.92
C TYR A 363 26.84 -13.82 -9.89
N ILE A 364 26.29 -14.13 -11.06
CA ILE A 364 25.72 -13.15 -11.99
C ILE A 364 24.25 -13.52 -12.25
N GLU A 365 23.46 -12.53 -12.64
CA GLU A 365 22.10 -12.76 -13.11
C GLU A 365 21.92 -12.14 -14.49
N LEU A 366 21.06 -12.75 -15.30
CA LEU A 366 20.83 -12.36 -16.68
C LEU A 366 19.39 -12.66 -17.07
N GLU A 367 18.75 -11.75 -17.78
CA GLU A 367 17.49 -12.02 -18.48
C GLU A 367 17.75 -12.15 -19.98
N TYR A 368 17.24 -13.21 -20.60
CA TYR A 368 17.46 -13.47 -22.04
C TYR A 368 16.20 -13.96 -22.75
N THR A 369 15.86 -13.33 -23.87
CA THR A 369 14.64 -13.63 -24.66
C THR A 369 14.93 -14.36 -25.97
N VAL A 370 16.15 -14.88 -26.12
CA VAL A 370 16.60 -15.58 -27.33
C VAL A 370 15.81 -16.88 -27.47
N SER A 371 15.34 -17.19 -28.68
CA SER A 371 14.64 -18.44 -28.98
C SER A 371 15.55 -19.65 -28.76
N GLY A 372 15.54 -20.21 -27.56
CA GLY A 372 16.36 -21.37 -27.20
C GLY A 372 16.22 -21.73 -25.72
N GLU A 373 16.31 -23.03 -25.42
CA GLU A 373 16.37 -23.53 -24.05
C GLU A 373 17.59 -22.95 -23.30
N SER A 374 17.60 -23.00 -21.96
CA SER A 374 18.73 -22.58 -21.12
C SER A 374 20.08 -23.23 -21.49
N SER A 375 20.07 -24.29 -22.29
CA SER A 375 21.23 -24.93 -22.88
C SER A 375 22.07 -24.00 -23.77
N VAL A 376 21.49 -22.94 -24.33
CA VAL A 376 22.23 -21.95 -25.15
C VAL A 376 23.21 -21.14 -24.30
N ILE A 377 22.97 -20.94 -23.00
CA ILE A 377 23.82 -20.07 -22.16
C ILE A 377 25.19 -20.68 -21.90
N ALA A 378 25.27 -22.00 -21.67
CA ALA A 378 26.49 -22.65 -21.21
C ALA A 378 27.70 -22.47 -22.17
N PRO A 379 27.55 -22.59 -23.51
CA PRO A 379 28.61 -22.28 -24.46
C PRO A 379 29.10 -20.82 -24.38
N HIS A 380 28.18 -19.85 -24.38
CA HIS A 380 28.51 -18.42 -24.31
C HIS A 380 29.16 -18.04 -22.97
N PHE A 381 28.70 -18.64 -21.88
CA PHE A 381 29.33 -18.47 -20.56
C PHE A 381 30.77 -19.01 -20.55
N SER A 382 30.99 -20.20 -21.11
CA SER A 382 32.32 -20.81 -21.17
C SER A 382 33.28 -19.96 -22.01
N ALA A 383 32.82 -19.43 -23.14
CA ALA A 383 33.62 -18.53 -23.98
C ALA A 383 33.98 -17.23 -23.24
N ALA A 384 33.00 -16.57 -22.62
CA ALA A 384 33.21 -15.36 -21.81
C ALA A 384 34.19 -15.57 -20.64
N LEU A 385 34.07 -16.70 -19.95
CA LEU A 385 34.96 -17.08 -18.85
C LEU A 385 36.41 -17.28 -19.33
N ASN A 386 36.60 -17.97 -20.46
CA ASN A 386 37.93 -18.19 -21.05
C ASN A 386 38.58 -16.85 -21.43
N THR A 387 37.85 -15.98 -22.12
CA THR A 387 38.33 -14.63 -22.48
C THR A 387 38.75 -13.85 -21.24
N LEU A 388 37.95 -13.89 -20.16
CA LEU A 388 38.28 -13.22 -18.91
C LEU A 388 39.55 -13.80 -18.26
N ASN A 389 39.70 -15.13 -18.24
CA ASN A 389 40.87 -15.79 -17.66
C ASN A 389 42.15 -15.54 -18.47
N GLU A 390 42.07 -15.32 -19.78
CA GLU A 390 43.22 -14.94 -20.61
C GLU A 390 43.73 -13.53 -20.31
N GLU A 391 42.83 -12.60 -19.99
CA GLU A 391 43.17 -11.21 -19.66
C GLU A 391 43.68 -11.02 -18.22
N TYR A 392 43.28 -11.90 -17.29
CA TYR A 392 43.68 -11.86 -15.88
C TYR A 392 44.56 -13.09 -15.56
N PRO A 393 45.91 -12.96 -15.63
CA PRO A 393 46.84 -14.11 -15.59
C PRO A 393 46.85 -14.91 -14.27
N ASP A 394 46.19 -14.40 -13.23
CA ASP A 394 45.79 -15.17 -12.05
C ASP A 394 44.24 -15.27 -12.06
N PRO A 395 43.67 -16.30 -12.70
CA PRO A 395 42.24 -16.38 -12.91
C PRO A 395 41.53 -16.45 -11.56
N VAL A 396 40.67 -15.47 -11.29
CA VAL A 396 39.91 -15.43 -10.02
C VAL A 396 38.81 -16.50 -10.03
N LEU A 397 38.34 -16.93 -11.21
CA LEU A 397 37.20 -17.81 -11.40
C LEU A 397 37.61 -19.25 -11.77
N LYS A 398 36.80 -20.22 -11.34
CA LYS A 398 36.89 -21.64 -11.73
C LYS A 398 35.98 -21.92 -12.93
N ASP A 399 36.35 -22.92 -13.72
CA ASP A 399 35.50 -23.48 -14.80
C ASP A 399 34.21 -24.15 -14.28
N ALA A 400 34.06 -24.30 -12.96
CA ALA A 400 32.87 -24.85 -12.33
C ALA A 400 31.84 -23.75 -12.04
N PHE A 401 30.71 -23.79 -12.75
CA PHE A 401 29.54 -22.94 -12.52
C PHE A 401 28.27 -23.78 -12.39
N ARG A 402 27.23 -23.18 -11.82
CA ARG A 402 25.89 -23.77 -11.75
C ARG A 402 24.88 -22.77 -12.27
N ILE A 403 24.20 -23.11 -13.36
CA ILE A 403 23.05 -22.36 -13.84
C ILE A 403 21.85 -22.81 -13.01
N MET A 404 21.27 -21.88 -12.26
CA MET A 404 19.97 -22.07 -11.66
C MET A 404 18.92 -21.86 -12.75
N PRO A 405 18.03 -22.85 -12.99
CA PRO A 405 17.03 -22.71 -14.03
C PRO A 405 16.16 -21.49 -13.73
N ALA A 406 15.76 -20.79 -14.79
CA ALA A 406 14.76 -19.75 -14.69
C ALA A 406 13.50 -20.29 -14.02
N ASN A 407 12.85 -19.49 -13.18
CA ASN A 407 11.44 -19.75 -12.86
C ASN A 407 10.70 -19.85 -14.21
N THR A 408 9.84 -20.86 -14.39
CA THR A 408 9.25 -21.25 -15.68
C THR A 408 8.49 -20.12 -16.39
N ASN A 409 8.20 -19.03 -15.68
CA ASN A 409 7.45 -17.88 -16.16
C ASN A 409 8.33 -16.64 -16.43
N THR A 410 9.62 -16.70 -16.11
CA THR A 410 10.59 -15.63 -16.35
C THR A 410 11.66 -16.08 -17.34
N ASN A 411 12.29 -15.11 -17.99
CA ASN A 411 13.44 -15.34 -18.86
C ASN A 411 14.78 -15.10 -18.12
N ALA A 412 14.73 -15.01 -16.79
CA ALA A 412 15.85 -14.67 -15.95
C ALA A 412 16.55 -15.92 -15.40
N VAL A 413 17.87 -15.91 -15.37
CA VAL A 413 18.69 -16.97 -14.79
C VAL A 413 19.70 -16.40 -13.81
N THR A 414 20.01 -17.19 -12.78
CA THR A 414 21.11 -16.92 -11.86
C THR A 414 22.22 -17.93 -12.12
N ILE A 415 23.43 -17.46 -12.37
CA ILE A 415 24.61 -18.31 -12.60
C ILE A 415 25.55 -18.14 -11.42
N GLN A 416 25.66 -19.17 -10.59
CA GLN A 416 26.62 -19.22 -9.50
C GLN A 416 28.02 -19.44 -10.06
N ILE A 417 28.98 -18.62 -9.60
CA ILE A 417 30.38 -18.69 -9.99
C ILE A 417 31.25 -19.02 -8.78
N ASN A 418 32.24 -19.89 -8.98
CA ASN A 418 33.17 -20.29 -7.93
C ASN A 418 34.51 -19.58 -8.11
N TYR A 419 35.04 -19.04 -7.01
CA TYR A 419 36.35 -18.40 -7.00
C TYR A 419 37.47 -19.40 -6.67
N ASN A 420 38.67 -19.13 -7.15
CA ASN A 420 39.91 -19.76 -6.66
C ASN A 420 40.19 -19.25 -5.24
N ASN A 421 40.49 -20.18 -4.32
CA ASN A 421 40.70 -19.88 -2.89
C ASN A 421 42.04 -19.21 -2.64
#